data_AF-A0A7C2MIF7-F1
#
_entry.id   AF-A0A7C2MIF7-F1
#
_cell.length_a   1.000
_cell.length_b   1.000
_cell.length_c   1.000
_cell.angle_alpha   90.00
_cell.angle_beta   90.00
_cell.angle_gamma   90.00
#
_symmetry.space_group_name_H-M   'P 1'
#
loop_
_entity.id
_entity.type
_entity.pdbx_description
1 polymer ?
#
loop_
_entity_poly.entity_id
_entity_poly.type
_entity_poly.pdbx_seq_one_letter_code
_entity_poly.pdbx_strand_id
1 'polypeptide(L)'
;MCSGRVRLRLGIIVAEAMIAMMGQRSASGAVFLVIREEREERVIELGDRVVHIGVVDGGRLEIGPSEAFPSDSALVAIARTERGYVLTPLRRPAAVTVNHHPVEDEALLQDGDQIVFEGIPARLEFRTRRERWSHLRRALHLEQAERELRRWLSRERDRVMRKKAVIVAAGLLGLVLLIWFVVNEYSLRVGVGEVTERLQQQERTLSALTEQMGEIKRKVDWLASNVEGELTMAGRISNTYGPSVSLIEATYGFVEQGTGKILRYAEATEGGTAITHGEERFQVTTEGNGPPVEETVIGTGFLVARGYLLTNLHVARPWWQNEAAEQIIGMGFRPRLLALNAYFPTISAPVPLEVARVSEEYDLALCRLGRIDVNLPIPPLATEDVKVEVGQSVILLGYPAGIEALLARLDESVARQIITATAMRIPEVTRELAARGLIRPMVTQGHVSARLPGRIVHDAATATGGSGGPLFNRHGVVIGINYAVLREFSASNLAVPVTLARQLLREQGIVP
;
A
#
# COMPACT_ATOMS: atom_id res chain seq x y z
N MET A 1 83.36 -45.70 13.92
CA MET A 1 82.25 -45.81 14.90
C MET A 1 81.51 -44.48 14.95
N CYS A 2 80.35 -44.35 14.28
CA CYS A 2 79.35 -43.28 14.52
C CYS A 2 78.07 -43.39 13.65
N SER A 3 77.93 -44.43 12.81
CA SER A 3 76.74 -44.60 11.94
C SER A 3 75.67 -45.55 12.50
N GLY A 4 75.97 -46.30 13.58
CA GLY A 4 75.06 -47.29 14.17
C GLY A 4 73.99 -46.72 15.11
N ARG A 5 74.20 -45.53 15.70
CA ARG A 5 73.26 -44.95 16.69
C ARG A 5 72.13 -44.12 16.08
N VAL A 6 72.23 -43.69 14.81
CA VAL A 6 71.21 -42.85 14.15
C VAL A 6 70.09 -43.68 13.51
N ARG A 7 70.39 -44.90 13.02
CA ARG A 7 69.37 -45.79 12.43
C ARG A 7 68.48 -46.51 13.45
N LEU A 8 68.99 -46.79 14.65
CA LEU A 8 68.16 -47.31 15.76
C LEU A 8 67.22 -46.23 16.30
N ARG A 9 67.63 -44.95 16.32
CA ARG A 9 66.76 -43.84 16.72
C ARG A 9 65.58 -43.62 15.77
N LEU A 10 65.78 -43.74 14.45
CA LEU A 10 64.68 -43.52 13.49
C LEU A 10 63.61 -44.64 13.55
N GLY A 11 64.03 -45.89 13.73
CA GLY A 11 63.10 -47.02 13.90
C GLY A 11 62.34 -46.98 15.23
N ILE A 12 62.99 -46.52 16.30
CA ILE A 12 62.35 -46.31 17.61
C ILE A 12 61.41 -45.10 17.56
N ILE A 13 61.77 -44.00 16.90
CA ILE A 13 60.90 -42.81 16.74
C ILE A 13 59.66 -43.12 15.90
N VAL A 14 59.78 -43.95 14.85
CA VAL A 14 58.63 -44.35 14.03
C VAL A 14 57.75 -45.37 14.75
N ALA A 15 58.34 -46.29 15.53
CA ALA A 15 57.59 -47.20 16.38
C ALA A 15 56.91 -46.48 17.57
N GLU A 16 57.57 -45.48 18.18
CA GLU A 16 57.00 -44.61 19.21
C GLU A 16 55.96 -43.65 18.63
N ALA A 17 56.12 -43.15 17.40
CA ALA A 17 55.11 -42.36 16.71
C ALA A 17 53.89 -43.19 16.30
N MET A 18 54.08 -44.45 15.89
CA MET A 18 52.99 -45.40 15.68
C MET A 18 52.32 -45.85 16.97
N ILE A 19 53.08 -46.08 18.05
CA ILE A 19 52.56 -46.39 19.39
C ILE A 19 51.93 -45.15 20.03
N ALA A 20 52.34 -43.92 19.70
CA ALA A 20 51.67 -42.69 20.12
C ALA A 20 50.40 -42.43 19.30
N MET A 21 50.40 -42.77 18.00
CA MET A 21 49.19 -42.74 17.15
C MET A 21 48.18 -43.86 17.48
N MET A 22 48.64 -45.03 17.96
CA MET A 22 47.79 -46.21 18.23
C MET A 22 47.60 -46.53 19.72
N GLY A 23 48.39 -45.92 20.60
CA GLY A 23 48.54 -46.27 22.01
C GLY A 23 48.37 -45.09 22.94
N GLN A 24 47.52 -44.12 22.60
CA GLN A 24 46.68 -43.57 23.67
C GLN A 24 45.82 -44.74 24.16
N ARG A 25 46.15 -45.27 25.34
CA ARG A 25 45.16 -45.91 26.21
C ARG A 25 44.11 -44.84 26.58
N SER A 26 43.28 -44.44 25.63
CA SER A 26 42.05 -43.75 25.95
C SER A 26 40.99 -44.82 26.10
N ALA A 27 40.34 -44.83 27.25
CA ALA A 27 39.22 -45.69 27.54
C ALA A 27 38.21 -45.61 26.38
N SER A 28 37.76 -46.78 25.93
CA SER A 28 36.82 -46.94 24.84
C SER A 28 35.57 -46.07 25.02
N GLY A 29 35.39 -45.07 24.14
CA GLY A 29 34.19 -44.23 24.08
C GLY A 29 34.35 -42.81 24.62
N ALA A 30 35.45 -42.11 24.32
CA ALA A 30 35.56 -40.68 24.61
C ALA A 30 34.42 -39.89 23.94
N VAL A 31 33.50 -39.37 24.76
CA VAL A 31 32.40 -38.51 24.35
C VAL A 31 32.75 -37.08 24.71
N PHE A 32 32.46 -36.13 23.83
CA PHE A 32 32.75 -34.72 24.08
C PHE A 32 31.46 -33.94 24.20
N LEU A 33 31.46 -33.05 25.18
CA LEU A 33 30.41 -32.06 25.35
C LEU A 33 31.01 -30.71 24.95
N VAL A 34 30.48 -30.15 23.87
CA VAL A 34 30.93 -28.87 23.32
C VAL A 34 30.05 -27.78 23.89
N ILE A 35 30.61 -26.92 24.72
CA ILE A 35 29.91 -25.79 25.32
C ILE A 35 30.20 -24.56 24.46
N ARG A 36 29.14 -23.93 23.94
CA ARG A 36 29.22 -22.67 23.22
C ARG A 36 28.54 -21.57 24.03
N GLU A 37 29.38 -20.69 24.57
CA GLU A 37 29.00 -19.41 25.18
C GLU A 37 29.40 -18.28 24.21
N GLU A 38 28.75 -17.11 24.27
CA GLU A 38 28.77 -16.05 23.24
C GLU A 38 30.14 -15.65 22.63
N ARG A 39 31.28 -15.94 23.30
CA ARG A 39 32.64 -15.70 22.78
C ARG A 39 33.66 -16.82 23.03
N GLU A 40 33.27 -17.97 23.58
CA GLU A 40 34.19 -19.09 23.88
C GLU A 40 33.57 -20.45 23.57
N GLU A 41 34.38 -21.33 22.97
CA GLU A 41 34.05 -22.75 22.77
C GLU A 41 34.95 -23.61 23.66
N ARG A 42 34.34 -24.43 24.52
CA ARG A 42 35.07 -25.35 25.42
C ARG A 42 34.63 -26.78 25.15
N VAL A 43 35.59 -27.70 25.10
CA VAL A 43 35.37 -29.11 24.82
C VAL A 43 35.76 -29.93 26.05
N ILE A 44 34.82 -30.72 26.58
CA ILE A 44 35.03 -31.52 27.78
C ILE A 44 34.86 -33.00 27.44
N GLU A 45 35.84 -33.82 27.80
CA GLU A 45 35.82 -35.27 27.60
C GLU A 45 35.06 -35.94 28.75
N LEU A 46 33.95 -36.60 28.42
CA LEU A 46 33.16 -37.45 29.29
C LEU A 46 33.74 -38.88 29.26
N GLY A 47 34.33 -39.29 30.38
CA GLY A 47 34.77 -40.68 30.59
C GLY A 47 33.64 -41.60 31.10
N ASP A 48 34.00 -42.68 31.77
CA ASP A 48 33.07 -43.67 32.35
C ASP A 48 32.48 -43.25 33.71
N ARG A 49 32.55 -41.97 34.08
CA ARG A 49 32.08 -41.44 35.38
C ARG A 49 30.79 -40.66 35.17
N VAL A 50 29.91 -40.65 36.17
CA VAL A 50 28.73 -39.77 36.17
C VAL A 50 29.20 -38.33 36.28
N VAL A 51 28.78 -37.50 35.34
CA VAL A 51 29.15 -36.09 35.26
C VAL A 51 27.93 -35.23 35.54
N HIS A 52 28.08 -34.27 36.44
CA HIS A 52 27.04 -33.32 36.79
C HIS A 52 27.28 -31.99 36.08
N ILE A 53 26.22 -31.38 35.59
CA ILE A 53 26.24 -30.07 34.93
C ILE A 53 25.37 -29.13 35.76
N GLY A 54 25.95 -28.00 36.15
CA GLY A 54 25.32 -27.05 37.07
C GLY A 54 25.88 -25.64 36.91
N VAL A 55 25.32 -24.70 37.66
CA VAL A 55 25.75 -23.29 37.65
C VAL A 55 26.47 -22.97 38.95
N VAL A 56 27.72 -22.53 38.86
CA VAL A 56 28.56 -22.17 40.03
C VAL A 56 28.63 -20.64 40.16
N ASP A 57 29.02 -20.13 41.33
CA ASP A 57 29.05 -18.69 41.68
C ASP A 57 29.58 -17.82 40.52
N GLY A 58 28.72 -16.93 40.02
CA GLY A 58 28.97 -16.09 38.84
C GLY A 58 28.11 -16.41 37.61
N GLY A 59 27.21 -17.40 37.69
CA GLY A 59 26.19 -17.65 36.64
C GLY A 59 26.73 -18.42 35.42
N ARG A 60 27.93 -18.99 35.52
CA ARG A 60 28.57 -19.75 34.45
C ARG A 60 28.30 -21.24 34.59
N LEU A 61 28.10 -21.90 33.46
CA LEU A 61 27.81 -23.33 33.41
C LEU A 61 29.12 -24.12 33.57
N GLU A 62 29.17 -24.97 34.60
CA GLU A 62 30.31 -25.82 34.89
C GLU A 62 29.94 -27.31 34.85
N ILE A 63 30.96 -28.14 34.61
CA ILE A 63 30.85 -29.59 34.47
C ILE A 63 31.85 -30.24 35.43
N GLY A 64 31.38 -31.12 36.31
CA GLY A 64 32.22 -31.71 37.36
C GLY A 64 31.59 -32.91 38.08
N PRO A 65 32.31 -33.50 39.06
CA PRO A 65 31.73 -34.51 39.96
C PRO A 65 30.66 -33.87 40.87
N SER A 66 29.77 -34.68 41.45
CA SER A 66 28.66 -34.17 42.29
C SER A 66 29.11 -33.30 43.47
N GLU A 67 30.29 -33.58 44.03
CA GLU A 67 30.89 -32.85 45.16
C GLU A 67 31.36 -31.44 44.80
N ALA A 68 31.53 -31.13 43.51
CA ALA A 68 31.93 -29.81 43.02
C ALA A 68 30.78 -28.80 42.99
N PHE A 69 29.54 -29.26 43.21
CA PHE A 69 28.34 -28.45 43.14
C PHE A 69 27.71 -28.34 44.53
N PRO A 70 27.54 -27.14 45.12
CA PRO A 70 26.73 -26.96 46.33
C PRO A 70 25.30 -27.47 46.10
N SER A 71 24.63 -27.86 47.18
CA SER A 71 23.42 -28.72 47.20
C SER A 71 22.22 -28.27 46.36
N ASP A 72 22.23 -27.08 45.76
CA ASP A 72 21.20 -26.56 44.87
C ASP A 72 21.81 -25.86 43.64
N SER A 73 22.85 -26.43 43.04
CA SER A 73 23.48 -25.86 41.82
C SER A 73 23.58 -26.82 40.63
N ALA A 74 23.47 -28.12 40.87
CA ALA A 74 23.40 -29.12 39.80
C ALA A 74 22.02 -29.14 39.13
N LEU A 75 22.01 -29.15 37.79
CA LEU A 75 20.80 -29.12 36.97
C LEU A 75 20.51 -30.48 36.34
N VAL A 76 21.53 -31.14 35.81
CA VAL A 76 21.41 -32.45 35.16
C VAL A 76 22.61 -33.34 35.49
N ALA A 77 22.40 -34.65 35.48
CA ALA A 77 23.45 -35.66 35.49
C ALA A 77 23.49 -36.39 34.15
N ILE A 78 24.68 -36.62 33.60
CA ILE A 78 24.89 -37.45 32.43
C ILE A 78 25.70 -38.67 32.86
N ALA A 79 25.15 -39.86 32.61
CA ALA A 79 25.76 -41.12 32.97
C ALA A 79 25.81 -42.07 31.78
N ARG A 80 26.89 -42.86 31.69
CA ARG A 80 26.99 -43.96 30.73
C ARG A 80 26.21 -45.16 31.26
N THR A 81 25.22 -45.60 30.49
CA THR A 81 24.41 -46.81 30.75
C THR A 81 24.69 -47.86 29.69
N GLU A 82 24.14 -49.07 29.84
CA GLU A 82 24.21 -50.13 28.81
C GLU A 82 23.56 -49.70 27.48
N ARG A 83 22.63 -48.74 27.52
CA ARG A 83 21.90 -48.23 26.33
C ARG A 83 22.61 -47.05 25.66
N GLY A 84 23.63 -46.47 26.29
CA GLY A 84 24.30 -45.25 25.84
C GLY A 84 24.39 -44.19 26.95
N TYR A 85 24.71 -42.95 26.59
CA TYR A 85 24.75 -41.85 27.55
C TYR A 85 23.33 -41.32 27.78
N VAL A 86 22.91 -41.31 29.04
CA VAL A 86 21.58 -40.86 29.45
C VAL A 86 21.73 -39.58 30.25
N LEU A 87 20.91 -38.58 29.90
CA LEU A 87 20.75 -37.33 30.63
C LEU A 87 19.54 -37.45 31.55
N THR A 88 19.76 -37.19 32.84
CA THR A 88 18.73 -37.20 33.88
C THR A 88 18.64 -35.81 34.51
N PRO A 89 17.51 -35.11 34.43
CA PRO A 89 17.29 -33.87 35.17
C PRO A 89 17.27 -34.11 36.66
N LEU A 90 17.99 -33.25 37.41
CA LEU A 90 18.04 -33.31 38.88
C LEU A 90 17.01 -32.38 39.53
N ARG A 91 16.27 -31.60 38.72
CA ARG A 91 15.22 -30.65 39.16
C ARG A 91 13.91 -30.88 38.44
N ARG A 92 12.80 -30.59 39.12
CA ARG A 92 11.46 -30.55 38.55
C ARG A 92 10.78 -29.21 38.87
N PRO A 93 10.17 -28.52 37.88
CA PRO A 93 10.14 -28.88 36.45
C PRO A 93 11.54 -28.81 35.82
N ALA A 94 11.77 -29.67 34.83
CA ALA A 94 13.07 -29.79 34.21
C ALA A 94 13.32 -28.61 33.26
N ALA A 95 14.17 -27.67 33.69
CA ALA A 95 14.60 -26.51 32.92
C ALA A 95 15.61 -26.88 31.81
N VAL A 96 15.49 -28.05 31.17
CA VAL A 96 16.40 -28.54 30.14
C VAL A 96 15.63 -29.14 28.98
N THR A 97 16.07 -28.81 27.76
CA THR A 97 15.55 -29.35 26.52
C THR A 97 16.66 -30.03 25.72
N VAL A 98 16.33 -31.14 25.06
CA VAL A 98 17.19 -31.80 24.08
C VAL A 98 16.52 -31.67 22.71
N ASN A 99 17.17 -31.04 21.75
CA ASN A 99 16.63 -30.75 20.41
C ASN A 99 15.24 -30.07 20.47
N HIS A 100 15.07 -29.09 21.36
CA HIS A 100 13.82 -28.36 21.61
C HIS A 100 12.68 -29.17 22.29
N HIS A 101 12.93 -30.41 22.71
CA HIS A 101 11.98 -31.20 23.49
C HIS A 101 12.35 -31.19 24.98
N PRO A 102 11.40 -30.88 25.89
CA PRO A 102 11.66 -30.91 27.33
C PRO A 102 11.92 -32.33 27.81
N VAL A 103 12.91 -32.51 28.69
CA VAL A 103 13.26 -33.81 29.28
C VAL A 103 12.67 -33.89 30.68
N GLU A 104 11.59 -34.64 30.89
CA GLU A 104 10.91 -34.72 32.20
C GLU A 104 11.52 -35.76 33.16
N ASP A 105 12.00 -36.89 32.62
CA ASP A 105 12.53 -38.01 33.40
C ASP A 105 13.96 -38.41 32.97
N GLU A 106 14.14 -38.98 31.78
CA GLU A 106 15.45 -39.34 31.23
C GLU A 106 15.45 -39.18 29.71
N ALA A 107 16.57 -38.72 29.15
CA ALA A 107 16.78 -38.64 27.70
C ALA A 107 18.04 -39.39 27.28
N LEU A 108 17.89 -40.31 26.33
CA LEU A 108 19.02 -40.99 25.71
C LEU A 108 19.66 -40.07 24.68
N LEU A 109 20.93 -39.71 24.89
CA LEU A 109 21.66 -38.79 24.03
C LEU A 109 22.25 -39.50 22.79
N GLN A 110 22.07 -38.86 21.64
CA GLN A 110 22.60 -39.27 20.34
C GLN A 110 23.60 -38.23 19.80
N ASP A 111 24.46 -38.67 18.89
CA ASP A 111 25.45 -37.80 18.26
C ASP A 111 24.80 -36.61 17.54
N GLY A 112 25.18 -35.39 17.93
CA GLY A 112 24.65 -34.14 17.39
C GLY A 112 23.49 -33.53 18.19
N ASP A 113 23.06 -34.17 19.27
CA ASP A 113 22.00 -33.64 20.13
C ASP A 113 22.40 -32.31 20.78
N GLN A 114 21.48 -31.34 20.72
CA GLN A 114 21.64 -30.03 21.34
C GLN A 114 20.90 -29.97 22.67
N ILE A 115 21.63 -29.70 23.74
CA ILE A 115 21.13 -29.57 25.10
C ILE A 115 21.09 -28.07 25.43
N VAL A 116 19.91 -27.57 25.77
CA VAL A 116 19.68 -26.16 26.10
C VAL A 116 18.99 -26.05 27.45
N PHE A 117 19.51 -25.19 28.31
CA PHE A 117 18.96 -24.93 29.64
C PHE A 117 18.14 -23.64 29.62
N GLU A 118 16.97 -23.66 30.23
CA GLU A 118 16.07 -22.51 30.31
C GLU A 118 16.69 -21.41 31.19
N GLY A 119 16.78 -20.18 30.65
CA GLY A 119 17.35 -19.04 31.36
C GLY A 119 18.88 -18.94 31.35
N ILE A 120 19.60 -19.88 30.71
CA ILE A 120 21.07 -19.86 30.60
C ILE A 120 21.48 -19.66 29.12
N PRO A 121 22.27 -18.62 28.78
CA PRO A 121 22.69 -18.34 27.40
C PRO A 121 23.86 -19.24 26.92
N ALA A 122 23.86 -20.52 27.30
CA ALA A 122 24.85 -21.51 26.90
C ALA A 122 24.17 -22.66 26.16
N ARG A 123 24.72 -23.04 25.00
CA ARG A 123 24.25 -24.21 24.24
C ARG A 123 25.30 -25.31 24.29
N LEU A 124 24.84 -26.51 24.59
CA LEU A 124 25.70 -27.68 24.69
C LEU A 124 25.38 -28.62 23.55
N GLU A 125 26.42 -29.18 22.93
CA GLU A 125 26.27 -30.14 21.84
C GLU A 125 26.95 -31.45 22.22
N PHE A 126 26.20 -32.55 22.18
CA PHE A 126 26.69 -33.87 22.49
C PHE A 126 27.32 -34.50 21.25
N ARG A 127 28.60 -34.83 21.32
CA ARG A 127 29.34 -35.44 20.21
C ARG A 127 30.06 -36.71 20.65
N THR A 128 29.86 -37.78 19.89
CA THR A 128 30.53 -39.05 20.06
C THR A 128 31.69 -39.14 19.07
N ARG A 129 32.90 -39.46 19.54
CA ARG A 129 34.01 -39.72 18.63
C ARG A 129 33.77 -41.08 17.98
N ARG A 130 33.27 -41.11 16.73
CA ARG A 130 33.20 -42.34 15.93
C ARG A 130 34.61 -42.91 15.80
N GLU A 131 34.89 -44.01 16.53
CA GLU A 131 36.09 -44.80 16.35
C GLU A 131 36.08 -45.46 14.97
N ARG A 132 36.55 -44.72 13.97
CA ARG A 132 36.64 -45.12 12.57
C ARG A 132 37.59 -46.31 12.32
N TRP A 133 38.19 -46.87 13.38
CA TRP A 133 39.27 -47.86 13.32
C TRP A 133 39.07 -49.10 14.22
N SER A 134 38.00 -49.19 15.03
CA SER A 134 37.80 -50.34 15.93
C SER A 134 37.50 -51.65 15.18
N HIS A 135 36.82 -51.55 14.03
CA HIS A 135 36.55 -52.68 13.14
C HIS A 135 37.82 -53.12 12.37
N LEU A 136 38.66 -52.18 11.95
CA LEU A 136 39.95 -52.46 11.31
C LEU A 136 40.92 -53.14 12.28
N ARG A 137 40.91 -52.78 13.58
CA ARG A 137 41.73 -53.45 14.61
C ARG A 137 41.36 -54.92 14.80
N ARG A 138 40.07 -55.25 14.75
CA ARG A 138 39.57 -56.64 14.88
C ARG A 138 39.73 -57.45 13.58
N ALA A 139 39.52 -56.83 12.42
CA ALA A 139 39.62 -57.50 11.13
C ALA A 139 41.06 -57.88 10.73
N LEU A 140 42.08 -57.18 11.25
CA LEU A 140 43.49 -57.39 10.88
C LEU A 140 44.31 -58.29 11.83
N HIS A 141 43.72 -58.92 12.86
CA HIS A 141 44.45 -59.77 13.82
C HIS A 141 45.78 -59.15 14.33
N LEU A 142 45.80 -57.82 14.52
CA LEU A 142 47.03 -57.04 14.75
C LEU A 142 47.76 -57.42 16.05
N GLU A 143 47.06 -57.96 17.06
CA GLU A 143 47.69 -58.45 18.30
C GLU A 143 48.56 -59.71 18.10
N GLN A 144 48.28 -60.52 17.08
CA GLN A 144 49.11 -61.66 16.71
C GLN A 144 50.32 -61.18 15.89
N ALA A 145 50.10 -60.27 14.94
CA ALA A 145 51.17 -59.66 14.15
C ALA A 145 52.17 -58.90 15.01
N GLU A 146 51.72 -58.16 16.03
CA GLU A 146 52.60 -57.40 16.93
C GLU A 146 53.44 -58.32 17.84
N ARG A 147 52.87 -59.43 18.30
CA ARG A 147 53.59 -60.46 19.08
C ARG A 147 54.57 -61.27 18.24
N GLU A 148 54.29 -61.49 16.96
CA GLU A 148 55.20 -62.15 16.04
C GLU A 148 56.32 -61.22 15.56
N LEU A 149 56.02 -59.95 15.26
CA LEU A 149 57.01 -58.96 14.87
C LEU A 149 58.04 -58.70 15.99
N ARG A 150 57.60 -58.63 17.26
CA ARG A 150 58.50 -58.54 18.43
C ARG A 150 59.35 -59.80 18.63
N ARG A 151 58.80 -60.99 18.37
CA ARG A 151 59.55 -62.27 18.41
C ARG A 151 60.53 -62.44 17.24
N TRP A 152 60.24 -61.80 16.10
CA TRP A 152 61.06 -61.86 14.90
C TRP A 152 62.21 -60.84 14.92
N LEU A 153 61.99 -59.67 15.53
CA LEU A 153 63.02 -58.63 15.74
C LEU A 153 64.08 -59.01 16.79
N SER A 154 63.80 -59.92 17.71
CA SER A 154 64.74 -60.35 18.77
C SER A 154 65.72 -61.45 18.35
N ARG A 155 65.61 -61.99 17.13
CA ARG A 155 66.56 -63.00 16.61
C ARG A 155 67.57 -62.35 15.67
N GLU A 156 68.74 -62.04 16.22
CA GLU A 156 69.91 -61.59 15.48
C GLU A 156 70.53 -62.77 14.70
N ARG A 157 70.53 -62.68 13.36
CA ARG A 157 71.60 -63.12 12.41
C ARG A 157 71.02 -63.45 11.02
N ASP A 158 70.55 -62.45 10.26
CA ASP A 158 70.81 -62.43 8.80
C ASP A 158 70.45 -61.12 8.09
N ARG A 159 71.40 -60.53 7.34
CA ARG A 159 71.22 -59.24 6.63
C ARG A 159 70.23 -59.32 5.47
N VAL A 160 70.09 -60.49 4.85
CA VAL A 160 69.21 -60.71 3.69
C VAL A 160 67.74 -60.65 4.11
N MET A 161 67.40 -61.20 5.27
CA MET A 161 66.04 -61.20 5.81
C MET A 161 65.59 -59.81 6.24
N ARG A 162 66.51 -58.95 6.76
CA ARG A 162 66.20 -57.54 7.07
C ARG A 162 65.81 -56.74 5.83
N LYS A 163 66.49 -56.92 4.68
CA LYS A 163 66.13 -56.22 3.44
C LYS A 163 64.74 -56.62 2.93
N LYS A 164 64.41 -57.91 2.98
CA LYS A 164 63.08 -58.41 2.57
C LYS A 164 61.97 -57.89 3.48
N ALA A 165 62.19 -57.85 4.80
CA ALA A 165 61.21 -57.35 5.76
C ALA A 165 60.93 -55.84 5.60
N VAL A 166 61.95 -55.03 5.33
CA VAL A 166 61.77 -53.58 5.10
C VAL A 166 60.96 -53.33 3.82
N ILE A 167 61.15 -54.13 2.78
CA ILE A 167 60.37 -54.01 1.53
C ILE A 167 58.90 -54.35 1.78
N VAL A 168 58.61 -55.41 2.54
CA VAL A 168 57.23 -55.80 2.88
C VAL A 168 56.56 -54.74 3.76
N ALA A 169 57.27 -54.20 4.75
CA ALA A 169 56.76 -53.13 5.60
C ALA A 169 56.50 -51.83 4.82
N ALA A 170 57.38 -51.46 3.89
CA ALA A 170 57.19 -50.31 3.01
C ALA A 170 56.00 -50.51 2.06
N GLY A 171 55.80 -51.73 1.54
CA GLY A 171 54.64 -52.08 0.72
C GLY A 171 53.32 -51.98 1.47
N LEU A 172 53.27 -52.48 2.71
CA LEU A 172 52.09 -52.34 3.58
C LEU A 172 51.79 -50.89 3.92
N LEU A 173 52.82 -50.08 4.22
CA LEU A 173 52.66 -48.65 4.48
C LEU A 173 52.13 -47.91 3.24
N GLY A 174 52.66 -48.24 2.06
CA GLY A 174 52.17 -47.70 0.79
C GLY A 174 50.71 -48.06 0.53
N LEU A 175 50.30 -49.29 0.83
CA LEU A 175 48.91 -49.74 0.70
C LEU A 175 47.97 -48.99 1.66
N VAL A 176 48.37 -48.79 2.92
CA VAL A 176 47.59 -48.02 3.89
C VAL A 176 47.44 -46.57 3.47
N LEU A 177 48.51 -45.94 2.96
CA LEU A 177 48.47 -44.57 2.46
C LEU A 177 47.59 -44.46 1.20
N LEU A 178 47.62 -45.46 0.31
CA LEU A 178 46.74 -45.52 -0.86
C LEU A 178 45.27 -45.63 -0.45
N ILE A 179 44.94 -46.51 0.50
CA ILE A 179 43.58 -46.66 1.02
C ILE A 179 43.14 -45.35 1.70
N TRP A 180 44.01 -44.71 2.49
CA TRP A 180 43.72 -43.42 3.11
C TRP A 180 43.43 -42.34 2.06
N PHE A 181 44.24 -42.26 1.00
CA PHE A 181 44.05 -41.31 -0.09
C PHE A 181 42.71 -41.52 -0.80
N VAL A 182 42.39 -42.76 -1.19
CA VAL A 182 41.13 -43.12 -1.88
C VAL A 182 39.92 -42.80 -1.02
N VAL A 183 39.95 -43.13 0.28
CA VAL A 183 38.81 -42.86 1.19
C VAL A 183 38.64 -41.37 1.45
N ASN A 184 39.74 -40.62 1.59
CA ASN A 184 39.69 -39.17 1.79
C ASN A 184 39.15 -38.44 0.55
N GLU A 185 39.59 -38.84 -0.63
CA GLU A 185 39.09 -38.30 -1.91
C GLU A 185 37.60 -38.61 -2.12
N TYR A 186 37.15 -39.83 -1.77
CA TYR A 186 35.72 -40.18 -1.83
C TYR A 186 34.88 -39.37 -0.85
N SER A 187 35.37 -39.17 0.38
CA SER A 187 34.66 -38.41 1.42
C SER A 187 34.49 -36.93 1.05
N LEU A 188 35.49 -36.32 0.39
CA LEU A 188 35.43 -34.94 -0.08
C LEU A 188 34.44 -34.78 -1.23
N ARG A 189 34.38 -35.74 -2.16
CA ARG A 189 33.42 -35.70 -3.29
C ARG A 189 31.96 -35.81 -2.84
N VAL A 190 31.67 -36.64 -1.84
CA VAL A 190 30.30 -36.81 -1.31
C VAL A 190 29.83 -35.56 -0.56
N GLY A 191 30.70 -34.92 0.24
CA GLY A 191 30.36 -33.68 0.95
C GLY A 191 30.12 -32.49 0.02
N VAL A 192 30.84 -32.41 -1.11
CA VAL A 192 30.62 -31.36 -2.11
C VAL A 192 29.28 -31.53 -2.83
N GLY A 193 28.87 -32.76 -3.13
CA GLY A 193 27.56 -33.06 -3.75
C GLY A 193 26.39 -32.54 -2.94
N GLU A 194 26.36 -32.83 -1.63
CA GLU A 194 25.26 -32.41 -0.75
C GLU A 194 25.21 -30.87 -0.57
N VAL A 195 26.37 -30.21 -0.51
CA VAL A 195 26.44 -28.74 -0.45
C VAL A 195 25.97 -28.12 -1.76
N THR A 196 26.31 -28.69 -2.92
CA THR A 196 25.84 -28.19 -4.21
C THR A 196 24.34 -28.35 -4.40
N GLU A 197 23.74 -29.44 -3.91
CA GLU A 197 22.28 -29.62 -3.95
C GLU A 197 21.55 -28.60 -3.06
N ARG A 198 22.06 -28.35 -1.85
CA ARG A 198 21.49 -27.32 -0.96
C ARG A 198 21.59 -25.92 -1.56
N LEU A 199 22.71 -25.59 -2.20
CA LEU A 199 22.89 -24.31 -2.90
C LEU A 199 21.94 -24.18 -4.08
N GLN A 200 21.78 -25.22 -4.91
CA GLN A 200 20.81 -25.21 -6.01
C GLN A 200 19.36 -25.07 -5.51
N GLN A 201 19.04 -25.69 -4.37
CA GLN A 201 17.70 -25.59 -3.79
C GLN A 201 17.44 -24.19 -3.19
N GLN A 202 18.44 -23.60 -2.52
CA GLN A 202 18.36 -22.21 -2.07
C GLN A 202 18.21 -21.24 -3.26
N GLU A 203 18.97 -21.43 -4.32
CA GLU A 203 18.90 -20.60 -5.53
C GLU A 203 17.52 -20.67 -6.19
N ARG A 204 16.95 -21.88 -6.34
CA ARG A 204 15.58 -22.05 -6.85
C ARG A 204 14.53 -21.37 -5.98
N THR A 205 14.70 -21.42 -4.65
CA THR A 205 13.78 -20.78 -3.71
C THR A 205 13.86 -19.25 -3.81
N LEU A 206 15.08 -18.70 -3.96
CA LEU A 206 15.30 -17.28 -4.19
C LEU A 206 14.76 -16.82 -5.55
N SER A 207 14.91 -17.64 -6.61
CA SER A 207 14.31 -17.37 -7.92
C SER A 207 12.78 -17.32 -7.85
N ALA A 208 12.15 -18.28 -7.16
CA ALA A 208 10.70 -18.29 -6.98
C ALA A 208 10.19 -17.08 -6.17
N LEU A 209 10.90 -16.71 -5.10
CA LEU A 209 10.59 -15.52 -4.30
C LEU A 209 10.72 -14.23 -5.11
N THR A 210 11.78 -14.10 -5.91
CA THR A 210 11.99 -12.91 -6.77
C THR A 210 10.94 -12.81 -7.88
N GLU A 211 10.51 -13.93 -8.44
CA GLU A 211 9.41 -13.97 -9.41
C GLU A 211 8.07 -13.55 -8.77
N GLN A 212 7.74 -14.07 -7.58
CA GLN A 212 6.56 -13.65 -6.82
C GLN A 212 6.60 -12.17 -6.42
N MET A 213 7.76 -11.67 -5.96
CA MET A 213 7.94 -10.24 -5.70
C MET A 213 7.76 -9.41 -6.97
N GLY A 214 8.21 -9.92 -8.13
CA GLY A 214 8.00 -9.27 -9.43
C GLY A 214 6.53 -9.23 -9.86
N GLU A 215 5.75 -10.27 -9.58
CA GLU A 215 4.29 -10.28 -9.80
C GLU A 215 3.56 -9.33 -8.86
N ILE A 216 3.89 -9.34 -7.58
CA ILE A 216 3.31 -8.43 -6.58
C ILE A 216 3.63 -7.00 -6.95
N LYS A 217 4.88 -6.70 -7.29
CA LYS A 217 5.30 -5.37 -7.73
C LYS A 217 4.51 -4.93 -8.96
N ARG A 218 4.35 -5.78 -9.98
CA ARG A 218 3.53 -5.48 -11.16
C ARG A 218 2.07 -5.19 -10.81
N LYS A 219 1.47 -5.94 -9.89
CA LYS A 219 0.10 -5.67 -9.41
C LYS A 219 0.00 -4.35 -8.66
N VAL A 220 0.98 -4.05 -7.81
CA VAL A 220 1.05 -2.78 -7.07
C VAL A 220 1.23 -1.61 -8.02
N ASP A 221 2.17 -1.70 -8.98
CA ASP A 221 2.39 -0.68 -10.01
C ASP A 221 1.15 -0.48 -10.88
N TRP A 222 0.44 -1.57 -11.22
CA TRP A 222 -0.83 -1.51 -11.96
C TRP A 222 -1.93 -0.81 -11.16
N LEU A 223 -2.11 -1.16 -9.88
CA LEU A 223 -3.08 -0.51 -8.99
C LEU A 223 -2.74 0.98 -8.81
N ALA A 224 -1.47 1.31 -8.59
CA ALA A 224 -1.00 2.68 -8.47
C ALA A 224 -1.29 3.48 -9.75
N SER A 225 -1.03 2.90 -10.92
CA SER A 225 -1.32 3.57 -12.20
C SER A 225 -2.82 3.82 -12.45
N ASN A 226 -3.69 2.92 -12.00
CA ASN A 226 -5.14 3.12 -12.11
C ASN A 226 -5.64 4.21 -11.17
N VAL A 227 -5.13 4.24 -9.93
CA VAL A 227 -5.50 5.26 -8.93
C VAL A 227 -4.95 6.64 -9.32
N GLU A 228 -3.70 6.72 -9.79
CA GLU A 228 -3.15 7.94 -10.37
C GLU A 228 -3.95 8.38 -11.61
N GLY A 229 -4.41 7.44 -12.44
CA GLY A 229 -5.31 7.70 -13.56
C GLY A 229 -6.63 8.37 -13.14
N GLU A 230 -7.23 7.93 -12.03
CA GLU A 230 -8.48 8.52 -11.52
C GLU A 230 -8.27 9.91 -10.89
N LEU A 231 -7.23 10.09 -10.08
CA LEU A 231 -6.91 11.38 -9.45
C LEU A 231 -6.46 12.43 -10.49
N THR A 232 -5.76 12.00 -11.54
CA THR A 232 -5.39 12.89 -12.66
C THR A 232 -6.57 13.21 -13.58
N MET A 233 -7.63 12.39 -13.60
CA MET A 233 -8.76 12.59 -14.51
C MET A 233 -9.53 13.87 -14.20
N ALA A 234 -9.87 14.14 -12.93
CA ALA A 234 -10.55 15.38 -12.55
C ALA A 234 -9.71 16.61 -12.89
N GLY A 235 -8.39 16.55 -12.66
CA GLY A 235 -7.45 17.60 -13.07
C GLY A 235 -7.45 17.81 -14.58
N ARG A 236 -7.40 16.72 -15.37
CA ARG A 236 -7.46 16.77 -16.84
C ARG A 236 -8.77 17.35 -17.36
N ILE A 237 -9.92 16.89 -16.85
CA ILE A 237 -11.25 17.37 -17.24
C ILE A 237 -11.38 18.85 -16.88
N SER A 238 -10.99 19.25 -15.67
CA SER A 238 -11.02 20.64 -15.23
C SER A 238 -10.12 21.53 -16.12
N ASN A 239 -8.89 21.10 -16.41
CA ASN A 239 -7.99 21.87 -17.27
C ASN A 239 -8.46 21.92 -18.73
N THR A 240 -9.04 20.83 -19.25
CA THR A 240 -9.46 20.74 -20.65
C THR A 240 -10.78 21.45 -20.89
N TYR A 241 -11.77 21.25 -20.03
CA TYR A 241 -13.15 21.71 -20.24
C TYR A 241 -13.56 22.85 -19.30
N GLY A 242 -12.86 23.09 -18.19
CA GLY A 242 -13.13 24.20 -17.28
C GLY A 242 -13.23 25.57 -17.97
N PRO A 243 -12.41 25.92 -18.97
CA PRO A 243 -12.56 27.18 -19.72
C PRO A 243 -13.90 27.33 -20.45
N SER A 244 -14.63 26.23 -20.70
CA SER A 244 -15.93 26.20 -21.38
C SER A 244 -17.13 26.11 -20.45
N VAL A 245 -16.89 26.04 -19.13
CA VAL A 245 -17.92 26.09 -18.09
C VAL A 245 -18.00 27.53 -17.60
N SER A 246 -19.18 28.13 -17.68
CA SER A 246 -19.42 29.52 -17.32
C SER A 246 -20.27 29.66 -16.07
N LEU A 247 -19.98 30.72 -15.31
CA LEU A 247 -20.91 31.24 -14.33
C LEU A 247 -22.02 31.99 -15.08
N ILE A 248 -23.27 31.67 -14.81
CA ILE A 248 -24.42 32.35 -15.39
C ILE A 248 -25.00 33.30 -14.35
N GLU A 249 -25.28 34.52 -14.79
CA GLU A 249 -25.99 35.54 -14.04
C GLU A 249 -27.26 35.89 -14.80
N ALA A 250 -28.41 35.75 -14.13
CA ALA A 250 -29.71 36.10 -14.68
C ALA A 250 -30.38 37.13 -13.77
N THR A 251 -30.65 38.31 -14.28
CA THR A 251 -31.40 39.36 -13.57
C THR A 251 -32.76 39.51 -14.23
N TYR A 252 -33.81 39.50 -13.43
CA TYR A 252 -35.17 39.70 -13.89
C TYR A 252 -35.92 40.67 -12.97
N GLY A 253 -36.94 41.31 -13.50
CA GLY A 253 -37.87 42.13 -12.74
C GLY A 253 -39.29 41.95 -13.26
N PHE A 254 -40.20 42.82 -12.83
CA PHE A 254 -41.62 42.70 -13.17
C PHE A 254 -42.16 43.97 -13.81
N VAL A 255 -43.09 43.80 -14.75
CA VAL A 255 -43.83 44.92 -15.36
C VAL A 255 -45.33 44.65 -15.35
N GLU A 256 -46.13 45.69 -15.16
CA GLU A 256 -47.59 45.61 -15.16
C GLU A 256 -48.11 45.20 -16.54
N GLN A 257 -49.09 44.28 -16.58
CA GLN A 257 -49.76 43.91 -17.82
C GLN A 257 -50.61 45.08 -18.34
N GLY A 258 -50.47 45.40 -19.64
CA GLY A 258 -51.19 46.49 -20.29
C GLY A 258 -50.39 47.79 -20.36
N THR A 259 -49.94 48.33 -19.23
CA THR A 259 -49.21 49.63 -19.20
C THR A 259 -47.71 49.47 -19.46
N GLY A 260 -47.13 48.33 -19.09
CA GLY A 260 -45.69 48.09 -19.14
C GLY A 260 -44.88 48.84 -18.08
N LYS A 261 -45.52 49.47 -17.09
CA LYS A 261 -44.85 50.12 -15.96
C LYS A 261 -44.05 49.11 -15.14
N ILE A 262 -42.87 49.51 -14.68
CA ILE A 262 -41.97 48.66 -13.90
C ILE A 262 -42.48 48.59 -12.45
N LEU A 263 -42.48 47.40 -11.87
CA LEU A 263 -42.77 47.21 -10.45
C LEU A 263 -41.60 47.68 -9.60
N ARG A 264 -41.89 48.45 -8.55
CA ARG A 264 -40.92 49.06 -7.65
C ARG A 264 -41.27 48.76 -6.20
N TYR A 265 -40.27 48.76 -5.33
CA TYR A 265 -40.52 48.82 -3.89
C TYR A 265 -41.11 50.19 -3.53
N ALA A 266 -42.18 50.20 -2.73
CA ALA A 266 -42.78 51.44 -2.25
C ALA A 266 -41.89 52.04 -1.15
N GLU A 267 -41.69 53.35 -1.21
CA GLU A 267 -41.08 54.07 -0.09
C GLU A 267 -42.06 54.17 1.09
N ALA A 268 -41.56 54.35 2.31
CA ALA A 268 -42.39 54.34 3.53
C ALA A 268 -43.54 55.38 3.54
N THR A 269 -43.46 56.41 2.70
CA THR A 269 -44.46 57.46 2.53
C THR A 269 -45.47 57.19 1.41
N GLU A 270 -45.26 56.15 0.62
CA GLU A 270 -46.09 55.77 -0.52
C GLU A 270 -47.01 54.59 -0.16
N GLY A 271 -48.23 54.58 -0.70
CA GLY A 271 -49.12 53.43 -0.58
C GLY A 271 -48.72 52.35 -1.59
N GLY A 272 -48.62 51.10 -1.14
CA GLY A 272 -48.30 49.97 -2.01
C GLY A 272 -49.10 48.71 -1.68
N THR A 273 -49.04 47.74 -2.59
CA THR A 273 -49.57 46.40 -2.37
C THR A 273 -48.55 45.59 -1.57
N ALA A 274 -48.99 44.94 -0.49
CA ALA A 274 -48.09 44.13 0.33
C ALA A 274 -47.83 42.76 -0.34
N ILE A 275 -46.56 42.42 -0.52
CA ILE A 275 -46.08 41.10 -0.93
C ILE A 275 -45.22 40.49 0.18
N THR A 276 -45.11 39.17 0.18
CA THR A 276 -44.25 38.45 1.12
C THR A 276 -43.14 37.75 0.33
N HIS A 277 -41.90 37.90 0.77
CA HIS A 277 -40.76 37.17 0.24
C HIS A 277 -39.98 36.58 1.42
N GLY A 278 -40.03 35.25 1.57
CA GLY A 278 -39.55 34.59 2.79
C GLY A 278 -40.42 34.97 4.00
N GLU A 279 -39.78 35.42 5.08
CA GLU A 279 -40.48 35.94 6.28
C GLU A 279 -40.75 37.46 6.21
N GLU A 280 -40.17 38.15 5.22
CA GLU A 280 -40.24 39.60 5.11
C GLU A 280 -41.42 40.04 4.25
N ARG A 281 -42.05 41.14 4.66
CA ARG A 281 -43.21 41.72 3.98
C ARG A 281 -42.83 43.08 3.40
N PHE A 282 -42.89 43.18 2.08
CA PHE A 282 -42.57 44.38 1.32
C PHE A 282 -43.83 45.03 0.78
N GLN A 283 -43.78 46.34 0.55
CA GLN A 283 -44.79 47.02 -0.25
C GLN A 283 -44.24 47.28 -1.64
N VAL A 284 -45.07 47.04 -2.66
CA VAL A 284 -44.71 47.26 -4.06
C VAL A 284 -45.73 48.15 -4.76
N THR A 285 -45.27 48.90 -5.75
CA THR A 285 -46.04 49.90 -6.48
C THR A 285 -45.51 50.04 -7.91
N THR A 286 -46.36 50.47 -8.84
CA THR A 286 -45.95 50.89 -10.21
C THR A 286 -45.70 52.39 -10.32
N GLU A 287 -46.07 53.14 -9.27
CA GLU A 287 -45.86 54.57 -9.13
C GLU A 287 -44.73 54.84 -8.13
N GLY A 288 -44.24 56.08 -8.09
CA GLY A 288 -43.17 56.45 -7.16
C GLY A 288 -41.76 56.23 -7.71
N ASN A 289 -40.76 56.57 -6.87
CA ASN A 289 -39.34 56.62 -7.28
C ASN A 289 -38.48 55.53 -6.62
N GLY A 290 -39.09 54.60 -5.88
CA GLY A 290 -38.37 53.49 -5.27
C GLY A 290 -37.63 52.60 -6.28
N PRO A 291 -36.65 51.81 -5.81
CA PRO A 291 -35.88 50.93 -6.68
C PRO A 291 -36.78 49.86 -7.34
N PRO A 292 -36.50 49.47 -8.60
CA PRO A 292 -37.20 48.36 -9.24
C PRO A 292 -37.13 47.09 -8.41
N VAL A 293 -38.21 46.30 -8.44
CA VAL A 293 -38.22 44.94 -7.91
C VAL A 293 -37.46 44.06 -8.89
N GLU A 294 -36.20 43.82 -8.57
CA GLU A 294 -35.28 43.01 -9.35
C GLU A 294 -34.64 41.94 -8.48
N GLU A 295 -34.45 40.76 -9.05
CA GLU A 295 -33.76 39.66 -8.42
C GLU A 295 -32.69 39.13 -9.38
N THR A 296 -31.52 38.81 -8.84
CA THR A 296 -30.40 38.24 -9.59
C THR A 296 -30.09 36.85 -9.07
N VAL A 297 -30.10 35.88 -9.98
CA VAL A 297 -29.80 34.48 -9.69
C VAL A 297 -28.50 34.07 -10.38
N ILE A 298 -27.74 33.24 -9.68
CA ILE A 298 -26.50 32.65 -10.18
C ILE A 298 -26.72 31.17 -10.49
N GLY A 299 -26.15 30.72 -11.60
CA GLY A 299 -26.09 29.32 -11.99
C GLY A 299 -24.80 28.99 -12.71
N THR A 300 -24.76 27.80 -13.27
CA THR A 300 -23.68 27.29 -14.12
C THR A 300 -24.25 26.97 -15.50
N GLY A 301 -23.43 27.10 -16.54
CA GLY A 301 -23.71 26.48 -17.83
C GLY A 301 -22.42 26.07 -18.50
N PHE A 302 -22.53 25.34 -19.60
CA PHE A 302 -21.37 24.89 -20.36
C PHE A 302 -21.67 24.81 -21.85
N LEU A 303 -20.62 24.99 -22.66
CA LEU A 303 -20.75 24.87 -24.11
C LEU A 303 -21.12 23.47 -24.54
N VAL A 304 -21.96 23.37 -25.57
CA VAL A 304 -22.39 22.08 -26.14
C VAL A 304 -22.32 22.04 -27.65
N ALA A 305 -22.24 23.21 -28.29
CA ALA A 305 -21.85 23.39 -29.67
C ALA A 305 -21.25 24.80 -29.84
N ARG A 306 -20.68 25.08 -31.02
CA ARG A 306 -20.19 26.44 -31.32
C ARG A 306 -21.35 27.44 -31.21
N GLY A 307 -21.23 28.41 -30.31
CA GLY A 307 -22.26 29.43 -30.10
C GLY A 307 -23.48 28.97 -29.30
N TYR A 308 -23.45 27.76 -28.72
CA TYR A 308 -24.55 27.26 -27.89
C TYR A 308 -24.07 26.70 -26.55
N LEU A 309 -24.83 27.03 -25.51
CA LEU A 309 -24.60 26.61 -24.13
C LEU A 309 -25.87 25.94 -23.58
N LEU A 310 -25.68 24.93 -22.72
CA LEU A 310 -26.75 24.35 -21.92
C LEU A 310 -26.66 24.81 -20.45
N THR A 311 -27.83 25.01 -19.86
CA THR A 311 -28.04 25.23 -18.43
C THR A 311 -29.43 24.72 -18.03
N ASN A 312 -29.82 24.89 -16.77
CA ASN A 312 -31.16 24.60 -16.32
C ASN A 312 -32.16 25.71 -16.73
N LEU A 313 -33.44 25.36 -16.87
CA LEU A 313 -34.49 26.32 -17.19
C LEU A 313 -34.67 27.33 -16.05
N HIS A 314 -34.66 26.90 -14.80
CA HIS A 314 -34.75 27.80 -13.65
C HIS A 314 -33.55 28.77 -13.54
N VAL A 315 -32.42 28.48 -14.19
CA VAL A 315 -31.30 29.44 -14.30
C VAL A 315 -31.57 30.45 -15.41
N ALA A 316 -32.04 29.98 -16.58
CA ALA A 316 -32.32 30.83 -17.74
C ALA A 316 -33.60 31.66 -17.61
N ARG A 317 -34.55 31.21 -16.78
CA ARG A 317 -35.82 31.87 -16.44
C ARG A 317 -36.07 31.76 -14.93
N PRO A 318 -35.44 32.62 -14.11
CA PRO A 318 -35.47 32.47 -12.64
C PRO A 318 -36.85 32.58 -11.98
N TRP A 319 -37.83 33.17 -12.68
CA TRP A 319 -39.20 33.23 -12.21
C TRP A 319 -39.97 31.91 -12.38
N TRP A 320 -39.44 30.92 -13.12
CA TRP A 320 -40.10 29.64 -13.34
C TRP A 320 -40.02 28.77 -12.09
N GLN A 321 -41.18 28.31 -11.58
CA GLN A 321 -41.30 27.57 -10.31
C GLN A 321 -40.70 28.32 -9.10
N ASN A 322 -40.80 29.65 -9.10
CA ASN A 322 -40.42 30.50 -7.98
C ASN A 322 -41.70 31.03 -7.30
N GLU A 323 -41.96 30.58 -6.08
CA GLU A 323 -43.18 30.91 -5.32
C GLU A 323 -43.38 32.43 -5.13
N ALA A 324 -42.31 33.18 -4.85
CA ALA A 324 -42.40 34.62 -4.69
C ALA A 324 -42.72 35.32 -6.02
N ALA A 325 -42.12 34.85 -7.12
CA ALA A 325 -42.43 35.37 -8.45
C ALA A 325 -43.87 35.03 -8.86
N GLU A 326 -44.37 33.83 -8.53
CA GLU A 326 -45.75 33.40 -8.81
C GLU A 326 -46.78 34.28 -8.10
N GLN A 327 -46.52 34.73 -6.87
CA GLN A 327 -47.38 35.70 -6.18
C GLN A 327 -47.47 37.02 -6.96
N ILE A 328 -46.33 37.55 -7.43
CA ILE A 328 -46.29 38.80 -8.20
C ILE A 328 -46.99 38.64 -9.55
N ILE A 329 -46.81 37.50 -10.21
CA ILE A 329 -47.51 37.16 -11.45
C ILE A 329 -49.03 37.10 -11.23
N GLY A 330 -49.46 36.49 -10.11
CA GLY A 330 -50.86 36.42 -9.72
C GLY A 330 -51.54 37.78 -9.51
N MET A 331 -50.76 38.83 -9.19
CA MET A 331 -51.25 40.21 -9.09
C MET A 331 -51.39 40.93 -10.45
N GLY A 332 -51.16 40.25 -11.57
CA GLY A 332 -51.30 40.84 -12.92
C GLY A 332 -50.01 41.45 -13.47
N PHE A 333 -48.86 41.16 -12.86
CA PHE A 333 -47.55 41.50 -13.41
C PHE A 333 -47.04 40.38 -14.32
N ARG A 334 -46.11 40.72 -15.20
CA ARG A 334 -45.36 39.75 -16.01
C ARG A 334 -43.87 39.88 -15.73
N PRO A 335 -43.13 38.76 -15.63
CA PRO A 335 -41.70 38.79 -15.47
C PRO A 335 -41.06 39.30 -16.76
N ARG A 336 -39.95 40.03 -16.61
CA ARG A 336 -39.13 40.56 -17.70
C ARG A 336 -37.68 40.25 -17.40
N LEU A 337 -37.05 39.48 -18.28
CA LEU A 337 -35.61 39.26 -18.24
C LEU A 337 -34.90 40.59 -18.55
N LEU A 338 -34.03 41.03 -17.65
CA LEU A 338 -33.27 42.27 -17.76
C LEU A 338 -31.85 41.99 -18.24
N ALA A 339 -31.24 40.93 -17.73
CA ALA A 339 -29.93 40.47 -18.14
C ALA A 339 -29.83 38.94 -18.06
N LEU A 340 -29.12 38.33 -19.01
CA LEU A 340 -28.71 36.94 -18.96
C LEU A 340 -27.30 36.85 -19.56
N ASN A 341 -26.31 36.65 -18.68
CA ASN A 341 -24.90 36.73 -19.03
C ASN A 341 -24.18 35.44 -18.64
N ALA A 342 -23.27 34.99 -19.48
CA ALA A 342 -22.26 33.97 -19.17
C ALA A 342 -20.90 34.62 -18.95
N TYR A 343 -20.23 34.22 -17.88
CA TYR A 343 -18.86 34.61 -17.56
C TYR A 343 -17.95 33.39 -17.67
N PHE A 344 -17.07 33.39 -18.68
CA PHE A 344 -16.10 32.32 -18.91
C PHE A 344 -14.76 32.66 -18.26
N PRO A 345 -14.00 31.69 -17.72
CA PRO A 345 -12.72 31.94 -17.05
C PRO A 345 -11.68 32.71 -17.87
N THR A 346 -11.72 32.60 -19.20
CA THR A 346 -10.74 33.19 -20.12
C THR A 346 -11.25 34.45 -20.82
N ILE A 347 -12.48 34.90 -20.53
CA ILE A 347 -13.10 36.07 -21.15
C ILE A 347 -13.38 37.09 -20.04
N SER A 348 -12.72 38.25 -20.11
CA SER A 348 -12.81 39.28 -19.07
C SER A 348 -14.11 40.08 -19.06
N ALA A 349 -14.98 39.88 -20.07
CA ALA A 349 -16.25 40.58 -20.23
C ALA A 349 -17.42 39.58 -20.22
N PRO A 350 -18.62 40.00 -19.78
CA PRO A 350 -19.82 39.17 -19.88
C PRO A 350 -20.14 38.85 -21.34
N VAL A 351 -20.53 37.60 -21.59
CA VAL A 351 -21.07 37.16 -22.88
C VAL A 351 -22.59 37.10 -22.75
N PRO A 352 -23.36 37.93 -23.48
CA PRO A 352 -24.81 37.88 -23.40
C PRO A 352 -25.34 36.56 -23.94
N LEU A 353 -26.41 36.05 -23.32
CA LEU A 353 -27.09 34.84 -23.72
C LEU A 353 -28.52 35.15 -24.14
N GLU A 354 -29.01 34.40 -25.13
CA GLU A 354 -30.42 34.39 -25.51
C GLU A 354 -30.98 32.99 -25.42
N VAL A 355 -32.16 32.82 -24.83
CA VAL A 355 -32.80 31.51 -24.71
C VAL A 355 -33.31 31.07 -26.08
N ALA A 356 -32.69 30.03 -26.66
CA ALA A 356 -33.02 29.49 -27.97
C ALA A 356 -34.10 28.39 -27.90
N ARG A 357 -34.01 27.51 -26.90
CA ARG A 357 -35.02 26.47 -26.63
C ARG A 357 -35.08 26.17 -25.14
N VAL A 358 -36.24 25.67 -24.70
CA VAL A 358 -36.46 25.21 -23.33
C VAL A 358 -37.17 23.86 -23.33
N SER A 359 -36.99 23.12 -22.25
CA SER A 359 -37.77 21.94 -21.92
C SER A 359 -38.21 22.07 -20.47
N GLU A 360 -39.48 22.39 -20.25
CA GLU A 360 -40.06 22.59 -18.91
C GLU A 360 -40.12 21.27 -18.12
N GLU A 361 -40.41 20.14 -18.79
CA GLU A 361 -40.49 18.81 -18.17
C GLU A 361 -39.16 18.37 -17.52
N TYR A 362 -38.05 18.78 -18.12
CA TYR A 362 -36.70 18.36 -17.73
C TYR A 362 -35.87 19.48 -17.14
N ASP A 363 -36.44 20.68 -16.98
CA ASP A 363 -35.73 21.88 -16.51
C ASP A 363 -34.42 22.13 -17.28
N LEU A 364 -34.50 22.16 -18.62
CA LEU A 364 -33.35 22.45 -19.49
C LEU A 364 -33.60 23.71 -20.32
N ALA A 365 -32.54 24.50 -20.49
CA ALA A 365 -32.51 25.62 -21.42
C ALA A 365 -31.26 25.56 -22.29
N LEU A 366 -31.48 25.61 -23.61
CA LEU A 366 -30.44 25.84 -24.60
C LEU A 366 -30.36 27.33 -24.89
N CYS A 367 -29.20 27.92 -24.66
CA CYS A 367 -28.94 29.34 -24.87
C CYS A 367 -27.98 29.54 -26.05
N ARG A 368 -28.27 30.53 -26.88
CA ARG A 368 -27.37 31.06 -27.90
C ARG A 368 -26.44 32.08 -27.27
N LEU A 369 -25.15 31.95 -27.50
CA LEU A 369 -24.16 32.92 -27.06
C LEU A 369 -24.11 34.12 -28.00
N GLY A 370 -23.87 35.29 -27.44
CA GLY A 370 -23.30 36.41 -28.16
C GLY A 370 -21.94 36.06 -28.78
N ARG A 371 -21.44 36.94 -29.64
CA ARG A 371 -20.16 36.74 -30.32
C ARG A 371 -19.02 36.61 -29.30
N ILE A 372 -18.25 35.53 -29.43
CA ILE A 372 -16.99 35.32 -28.72
C ILE A 372 -15.86 35.15 -29.75
N ASP A 373 -14.74 35.83 -29.55
CA ASP A 373 -13.57 35.73 -30.45
C ASP A 373 -12.52 34.72 -29.92
N VAL A 374 -12.92 33.85 -29.00
CA VAL A 374 -12.09 32.79 -28.41
C VAL A 374 -12.66 31.42 -28.75
N ASN A 375 -11.80 30.50 -29.17
CA ASN A 375 -12.18 29.12 -29.42
C ASN A 375 -12.13 28.32 -28.12
N LEU A 376 -13.28 28.18 -27.46
CA LEU A 376 -13.41 27.39 -26.24
C LEU A 376 -13.64 25.90 -26.56
N PRO A 377 -13.12 24.98 -25.73
CA PRO A 377 -13.33 23.55 -25.91
C PRO A 377 -14.81 23.20 -25.71
N ILE A 378 -15.31 22.18 -26.41
CA ILE A 378 -16.70 21.72 -26.26
C ILE A 378 -16.65 20.33 -25.59
N PRO A 379 -17.18 20.17 -24.36
CA PRO A 379 -17.33 18.89 -23.70
C PRO A 379 -18.09 17.87 -24.57
N PRO A 380 -17.57 16.64 -24.74
CA PRO A 380 -18.28 15.61 -25.46
C PRO A 380 -19.50 15.16 -24.66
N LEU A 381 -20.64 15.05 -25.33
CA LEU A 381 -21.90 14.59 -24.73
C LEU A 381 -22.08 13.09 -24.94
N ALA A 382 -22.41 12.34 -23.88
CA ALA A 382 -22.66 10.91 -23.98
C ALA A 382 -23.79 10.61 -24.97
N THR A 383 -23.54 9.61 -25.82
CA THR A 383 -24.48 9.01 -26.75
C THR A 383 -25.35 7.97 -26.03
N GLU A 384 -26.38 7.46 -26.70
CA GLU A 384 -27.38 6.55 -26.10
C GLU A 384 -26.79 5.18 -25.69
N ASP A 385 -25.63 4.80 -26.24
CA ASP A 385 -24.88 3.59 -25.86
C ASP A 385 -24.13 3.73 -24.53
N VAL A 386 -23.86 4.96 -24.07
CA VAL A 386 -23.18 5.19 -22.80
C VAL A 386 -24.16 4.98 -21.64
N LYS A 387 -24.02 3.84 -20.96
CA LYS A 387 -24.85 3.51 -19.80
C LYS A 387 -24.30 4.14 -18.52
N VAL A 388 -25.17 4.83 -17.79
CA VAL A 388 -24.86 5.42 -16.48
C VAL A 388 -25.05 4.37 -15.39
N GLU A 389 -23.99 3.82 -14.81
CA GLU A 389 -24.07 2.77 -13.77
C GLU A 389 -24.09 3.36 -12.35
N VAL A 390 -24.82 2.70 -11.44
CA VAL A 390 -24.79 3.04 -10.00
C VAL A 390 -23.42 2.65 -9.44
N GLY A 391 -22.82 3.51 -8.62
CA GLY A 391 -21.48 3.36 -8.08
C GLY A 391 -20.37 3.87 -9.01
N GLN A 392 -20.66 4.25 -10.26
CA GLN A 392 -19.64 4.82 -11.14
C GLN A 392 -19.15 6.18 -10.59
N SER A 393 -17.85 6.45 -10.69
CA SER A 393 -17.29 7.76 -10.36
C SER A 393 -17.76 8.83 -11.36
N VAL A 394 -18.08 10.01 -10.82
CA VAL A 394 -18.49 11.19 -11.55
C VAL A 394 -17.72 12.42 -11.10
N ILE A 395 -17.55 13.35 -12.03
CA ILE A 395 -16.82 14.60 -11.83
C ILE A 395 -17.76 15.73 -12.20
N LEU A 396 -18.01 16.65 -11.30
CA LEU A 396 -18.86 17.82 -11.51
C LEU A 396 -17.99 19.07 -11.66
N LEU A 397 -18.24 19.84 -12.71
CA LEU A 397 -17.71 21.20 -12.85
C LEU A 397 -18.82 22.23 -12.69
N GLY A 398 -18.57 23.30 -11.94
CA GLY A 398 -19.52 24.41 -11.84
C GLY A 398 -19.15 25.42 -10.78
N TYR A 399 -20.12 26.23 -10.39
CA TYR A 399 -19.95 27.33 -9.43
C TYR A 399 -20.86 27.16 -8.21
N PRO A 400 -20.67 26.09 -7.41
CA PRO A 400 -21.43 25.94 -6.18
C PRO A 400 -21.17 27.12 -5.23
N ALA A 401 -22.23 27.62 -4.61
CA ALA A 401 -22.30 28.87 -3.84
C ALA A 401 -21.91 30.14 -4.63
N GLY A 402 -21.86 30.08 -5.97
CA GLY A 402 -21.75 31.24 -6.85
C GLY A 402 -20.62 32.20 -6.50
N ILE A 403 -20.95 33.49 -6.37
CA ILE A 403 -19.98 34.55 -6.06
C ILE A 403 -19.37 34.42 -4.65
N GLU A 404 -20.10 33.83 -3.70
CA GLU A 404 -19.63 33.70 -2.31
C GLU A 404 -18.43 32.76 -2.24
N ALA A 405 -18.54 31.60 -2.90
CA ALA A 405 -17.43 30.66 -3.02
C ALA A 405 -16.24 31.23 -3.80
N LEU A 406 -16.51 32.03 -4.84
CA LEU A 406 -15.44 32.69 -5.58
C LEU A 406 -14.69 33.68 -4.69
N LEU A 407 -15.40 34.56 -3.98
CA LEU A 407 -14.80 35.54 -3.06
C LEU A 407 -14.05 34.86 -1.90
N ALA A 408 -14.60 33.80 -1.33
CA ALA A 408 -13.99 33.06 -0.22
C ALA A 408 -12.66 32.38 -0.58
N ARG A 409 -12.40 32.16 -1.87
CA ARG A 409 -11.16 31.55 -2.37
C ARG A 409 -10.08 32.57 -2.75
N LEU A 410 -10.37 33.86 -2.65
CA LEU A 410 -9.42 34.92 -2.92
C LEU A 410 -8.64 35.29 -1.66
N ASP A 411 -7.49 35.94 -1.86
CA ASP A 411 -6.79 36.61 -0.77
C ASP A 411 -7.71 37.68 -0.15
N GLU A 412 -7.66 37.80 1.19
CA GLU A 412 -8.56 38.67 1.96
C GLU A 412 -8.54 40.13 1.46
N SER A 413 -7.36 40.64 1.09
CA SER A 413 -7.20 42.00 0.57
C SER A 413 -7.91 42.21 -0.76
N VAL A 414 -7.84 41.22 -1.67
CA VAL A 414 -8.49 41.26 -2.97
C VAL A 414 -10.00 41.14 -2.81
N ALA A 415 -10.47 40.20 -1.98
CA ALA A 415 -11.89 40.03 -1.68
C ALA A 415 -12.48 41.32 -1.09
N ARG A 416 -11.82 41.93 -0.09
CA ARG A 416 -12.27 43.18 0.53
C ARG A 416 -12.35 44.33 -0.46
N GLN A 417 -11.37 44.47 -1.37
CA GLN A 417 -11.43 45.48 -2.42
C GLN A 417 -12.65 45.32 -3.34
N ILE A 418 -12.94 44.09 -3.78
CA ILE A 418 -14.09 43.81 -4.65
C ILE A 418 -15.39 44.09 -3.89
N ILE A 419 -15.52 43.58 -2.67
CA ILE A 419 -16.69 43.79 -1.79
C ILE A 419 -16.97 45.28 -1.60
N THR A 420 -15.96 46.07 -1.25
CA THR A 420 -16.11 47.52 -1.02
C THR A 420 -16.43 48.26 -2.32
N ALA A 421 -15.75 47.95 -3.43
CA ALA A 421 -15.96 48.65 -4.70
C ALA A 421 -17.34 48.39 -5.33
N THR A 422 -17.93 47.22 -5.06
CA THR A 422 -19.18 46.78 -5.70
C THR A 422 -20.40 46.86 -4.79
N ALA A 423 -20.18 47.14 -3.49
CA ALA A 423 -21.21 47.11 -2.45
C ALA A 423 -21.99 45.77 -2.41
N MET A 424 -21.33 44.66 -2.74
CA MET A 424 -21.91 43.32 -2.80
C MET A 424 -23.11 43.15 -3.75
N ARG A 425 -23.27 44.06 -4.70
CA ARG A 425 -24.28 43.88 -5.75
C ARG A 425 -23.79 42.81 -6.72
N ILE A 426 -24.55 41.72 -6.84
CA ILE A 426 -24.15 40.50 -7.55
C ILE A 426 -23.63 40.79 -8.97
N PRO A 427 -24.31 41.60 -9.81
CA PRO A 427 -23.83 41.87 -11.17
C PRO A 427 -22.46 42.57 -11.20
N GLU A 428 -22.20 43.47 -10.27
CA GLU A 428 -20.94 44.19 -10.17
C GLU A 428 -19.81 43.33 -9.64
N VAL A 429 -20.08 42.52 -8.61
CA VAL A 429 -19.12 41.54 -8.10
C VAL A 429 -18.70 40.60 -9.23
N THR A 430 -19.69 40.07 -9.96
CA THR A 430 -19.42 39.10 -11.03
C THR A 430 -18.62 39.71 -12.17
N ARG A 431 -18.98 40.93 -12.59
CA ARG A 431 -18.24 41.68 -13.61
C ARG A 431 -16.81 41.99 -13.16
N GLU A 432 -16.61 42.37 -11.91
CA GLU A 432 -15.28 42.67 -11.37
C GLU A 432 -14.41 41.40 -11.25
N LEU A 433 -14.99 40.29 -10.81
CA LEU A 433 -14.32 38.99 -10.80
C LEU A 433 -13.89 38.57 -12.21
N ALA A 434 -14.75 38.77 -13.22
CA ALA A 434 -14.42 38.46 -14.61
C ALA A 434 -13.32 39.37 -15.16
N ALA A 435 -13.43 40.69 -14.93
CA ALA A 435 -12.43 41.66 -15.37
C ALA A 435 -11.02 41.36 -14.82
N ARG A 436 -10.95 40.82 -13.59
CA ARG A 436 -9.70 40.41 -12.94
C ARG A 436 -9.24 38.98 -13.28
N GLY A 437 -9.99 38.23 -14.09
CA GLY A 437 -9.67 36.83 -14.43
C GLY A 437 -9.81 35.85 -13.26
N LEU A 438 -10.70 36.17 -12.31
CA LEU A 438 -10.94 35.42 -11.07
C LEU A 438 -12.14 34.46 -11.15
N ILE A 439 -12.85 34.45 -12.28
CA ILE A 439 -13.91 33.47 -12.56
C ILE A 439 -13.26 32.12 -12.83
N ARG A 440 -13.43 31.15 -11.91
CA ARG A 440 -12.90 29.79 -12.09
C ARG A 440 -13.88 28.76 -11.53
N PRO A 441 -14.28 27.73 -12.30
CA PRO A 441 -15.18 26.71 -11.80
C PRO A 441 -14.48 25.89 -10.70
N MET A 442 -15.31 25.32 -9.83
CA MET A 442 -14.92 24.28 -8.88
C MET A 442 -15.03 22.92 -9.55
N VAL A 443 -14.13 22.02 -9.17
CA VAL A 443 -14.19 20.60 -9.52
C VAL A 443 -14.51 19.82 -8.25
N THR A 444 -15.57 19.04 -8.30
CA THR A 444 -15.94 18.10 -7.23
C THR A 444 -16.07 16.71 -7.81
N GLN A 445 -15.87 15.70 -6.96
CA GLN A 445 -15.97 14.29 -7.34
C GLN A 445 -17.00 13.61 -6.45
N GLY A 446 -17.60 12.56 -6.99
CA GLY A 446 -18.52 11.70 -6.29
C GLY A 446 -18.82 10.45 -7.09
N HIS A 447 -19.95 9.82 -6.81
CA HIS A 447 -20.45 8.62 -7.42
C HIS A 447 -21.93 8.77 -7.75
N VAL A 448 -22.39 8.00 -8.73
CA VAL A 448 -23.83 7.85 -8.97
C VAL A 448 -24.43 7.00 -7.87
N SER A 449 -25.33 7.56 -7.08
CA SER A 449 -26.02 6.89 -5.98
C SER A 449 -27.22 6.08 -6.47
N ALA A 450 -27.95 6.59 -7.47
CA ALA A 450 -29.12 5.92 -8.02
C ALA A 450 -29.44 6.42 -9.43
N ARG A 451 -30.26 5.65 -10.15
CA ARG A 451 -30.83 6.04 -11.45
C ARG A 451 -32.34 6.02 -11.36
N LEU A 452 -32.96 7.14 -11.66
CA LEU A 452 -34.41 7.29 -11.70
C LEU A 452 -34.85 7.59 -13.14
N PRO A 453 -36.13 7.37 -13.50
CA PRO A 453 -36.65 7.81 -14.79
C PRO A 453 -36.37 9.31 -15.01
N GLY A 454 -35.59 9.62 -16.05
CA GLY A 454 -35.23 11.00 -16.39
C GLY A 454 -34.32 11.74 -15.39
N ARG A 455 -33.73 11.06 -14.39
CA ARG A 455 -32.81 11.68 -13.41
C ARG A 455 -31.65 10.75 -13.02
N ILE A 456 -30.48 11.34 -12.79
CA ILE A 456 -29.30 10.70 -12.20
C ILE A 456 -29.17 11.24 -10.78
N VAL A 457 -29.00 10.38 -9.80
CA VAL A 457 -28.73 10.78 -8.41
C VAL A 457 -27.24 10.61 -8.14
N HIS A 458 -26.57 11.60 -7.57
CA HIS A 458 -25.14 11.52 -7.23
C HIS A 458 -24.81 12.22 -5.91
N ASP A 459 -23.66 11.88 -5.35
CA ASP A 459 -23.15 12.47 -4.09
C ASP A 459 -22.04 13.52 -4.32
N ALA A 460 -21.64 13.78 -5.57
CA ALA A 460 -20.63 14.81 -5.86
C ALA A 460 -21.05 16.17 -5.29
N ALA A 461 -20.19 16.76 -4.45
CA ALA A 461 -20.50 17.95 -3.68
C ALA A 461 -20.92 19.13 -4.57
N THR A 462 -22.00 19.81 -4.20
CA THR A 462 -22.52 20.99 -4.91
C THR A 462 -23.36 21.84 -3.96
N ALA A 463 -23.80 23.00 -4.43
CA ALA A 463 -24.69 23.92 -3.72
C ALA A 463 -25.46 24.77 -4.74
N THR A 464 -26.35 25.66 -4.27
CA THR A 464 -26.97 26.71 -5.09
C THR A 464 -25.90 27.41 -5.94
N GLY A 465 -26.17 27.68 -7.22
CA GLY A 465 -25.17 28.17 -8.18
C GLY A 465 -24.47 27.06 -8.99
N GLY A 466 -24.44 25.83 -8.48
CA GLY A 466 -23.95 24.66 -9.23
C GLY A 466 -24.93 24.10 -10.26
N SER A 467 -26.21 24.51 -10.23
CA SER A 467 -27.24 24.13 -11.21
C SER A 467 -26.81 24.48 -12.63
N GLY A 468 -26.98 23.54 -13.56
CA GLY A 468 -26.62 23.64 -14.97
C GLY A 468 -25.19 23.21 -15.28
N GLY A 469 -24.40 22.81 -14.27
CA GLY A 469 -23.05 22.32 -14.45
C GLY A 469 -22.97 20.94 -15.11
N PRO A 470 -21.95 20.66 -15.94
CA PRO A 470 -21.77 19.36 -16.57
C PRO A 470 -21.29 18.30 -15.55
N LEU A 471 -21.99 17.17 -15.51
CA LEU A 471 -21.61 15.97 -14.78
C LEU A 471 -20.91 14.99 -15.73
N PHE A 472 -19.61 14.79 -15.55
CA PHE A 472 -18.78 13.91 -16.35
C PHE A 472 -18.67 12.51 -15.74
N ASN A 473 -18.53 11.49 -16.58
CA ASN A 473 -18.00 10.19 -16.17
C ASN A 473 -16.45 10.19 -16.18
N ARG A 474 -15.85 9.07 -15.72
CA ARG A 474 -14.39 8.86 -15.76
C ARG A 474 -13.75 8.93 -17.15
N HIS A 475 -14.53 8.85 -18.23
CA HIS A 475 -14.03 8.93 -19.59
C HIS A 475 -13.97 10.37 -20.12
N GLY A 476 -14.34 11.37 -19.32
CA GLY A 476 -14.36 12.77 -19.73
C GLY A 476 -15.54 13.13 -20.62
N VAL A 477 -16.60 12.34 -20.58
CA VAL A 477 -17.84 12.54 -21.33
C VAL A 477 -18.94 13.00 -20.37
N VAL A 478 -19.69 14.03 -20.76
CA VAL A 478 -20.82 14.54 -19.98
C VAL A 478 -21.96 13.52 -20.05
N ILE A 479 -22.40 13.04 -18.89
CA ILE A 479 -23.51 12.10 -18.74
C ILE A 479 -24.78 12.75 -18.17
N GLY A 480 -24.65 13.94 -17.57
CA GLY A 480 -25.79 14.68 -17.06
C GLY A 480 -25.52 16.17 -16.85
N ILE A 481 -26.59 16.91 -16.57
CA ILE A 481 -26.59 18.33 -16.25
C ILE A 481 -27.06 18.46 -14.81
N ASN A 482 -26.18 18.92 -13.92
CA ASN A 482 -26.44 19.03 -12.49
C ASN A 482 -27.64 19.94 -12.22
N TYR A 483 -28.50 19.54 -11.29
CA TYR A 483 -29.68 20.23 -10.83
C TYR A 483 -29.54 20.35 -9.30
N ALA A 484 -29.31 21.55 -8.77
CA ALA A 484 -28.97 21.69 -7.36
C ALA A 484 -30.18 21.41 -6.44
N VAL A 485 -29.99 20.39 -5.60
CA VAL A 485 -30.60 20.08 -4.29
C VAL A 485 -32.12 20.12 -4.18
N LEU A 486 -32.73 18.93 -4.01
CA LEU A 486 -34.00 18.81 -3.27
C LEU A 486 -33.76 19.29 -1.84
N ARG A 487 -34.45 20.36 -1.42
CA ARG A 487 -34.39 20.88 -0.04
C ARG A 487 -34.71 19.83 1.04
N GLU A 488 -35.35 18.71 0.65
CA GLU A 488 -35.80 17.62 1.51
C GLU A 488 -34.79 16.46 1.64
N PHE A 489 -33.75 16.38 0.78
CA PHE A 489 -32.74 15.30 0.81
C PHE A 489 -31.31 15.86 0.72
N SER A 490 -30.75 16.22 1.88
CA SER A 490 -29.45 16.91 2.01
C SER A 490 -28.21 16.11 1.59
N ALA A 491 -28.34 14.80 1.33
CA ALA A 491 -27.21 13.91 1.00
C ALA A 491 -27.22 13.40 -0.45
N SER A 492 -28.08 13.93 -1.33
CA SER A 492 -28.18 13.46 -2.72
C SER A 492 -28.52 14.60 -3.68
N ASN A 493 -27.67 14.77 -4.68
CA ASN A 493 -27.84 15.73 -5.76
C ASN A 493 -28.48 15.05 -6.97
N LEU A 494 -29.19 15.83 -7.80
CA LEU A 494 -29.81 15.34 -9.02
C LEU A 494 -29.10 15.89 -10.24
N ALA A 495 -29.12 15.13 -11.32
CA ALA A 495 -28.74 15.59 -12.64
C ALA A 495 -29.74 15.10 -13.69
N VAL A 496 -29.98 15.93 -14.70
CA VAL A 496 -30.78 15.59 -15.88
C VAL A 496 -29.89 14.80 -16.84
N PRO A 497 -30.28 13.59 -17.30
CA PRO A 497 -29.49 12.82 -18.26
C PRO A 497 -29.18 13.61 -19.53
N VAL A 498 -27.94 13.55 -20.00
CA VAL A 498 -27.50 14.31 -21.19
C VAL A 498 -28.25 13.91 -22.47
N THR A 499 -28.82 12.70 -22.52
CA THR A 499 -29.60 12.22 -23.65
C THR A 499 -30.83 13.09 -23.93
N LEU A 500 -31.45 13.64 -22.88
CA LEU A 500 -32.57 14.58 -23.00
C LEU A 500 -32.09 15.94 -23.55
N ALA A 501 -30.94 16.40 -23.10
CA ALA A 501 -30.26 17.58 -23.65
C ALA A 501 -29.91 17.40 -25.13
N ARG A 502 -29.47 16.21 -25.55
CA ARG A 502 -29.21 15.90 -26.97
C ARG A 502 -30.46 15.97 -27.82
N GLN A 503 -31.63 15.57 -27.29
CA GLN A 503 -32.90 15.76 -27.99
C GLN A 503 -33.18 17.25 -28.24
N LEU A 504 -32.99 18.10 -27.21
CA LEU A 504 -33.17 19.54 -27.33
C LEU A 504 -32.25 20.18 -28.40
N LEU A 505 -31.02 19.68 -28.51
CA LEU A 505 -30.06 20.10 -29.55
C LEU A 505 -30.52 19.68 -30.95
N ARG A 506 -30.98 18.44 -31.12
CA ARG A 506 -31.50 17.92 -32.40
C ARG A 506 -32.73 18.71 -32.88
N GLU A 507 -33.62 19.08 -31.96
CA GLU A 507 -34.78 19.92 -32.26
C GLU A 507 -34.41 21.35 -32.73
N GLN A 508 -33.20 21.80 -32.41
CA GLN A 508 -32.62 23.06 -32.90
C GLN A 508 -31.75 22.88 -34.16
N GLY A 509 -31.73 21.67 -34.75
CA GLY A 509 -30.91 21.36 -35.92
C GLY A 509 -29.42 21.29 -35.63
N ILE A 510 -29.02 21.18 -34.36
CA ILE A 510 -27.64 21.04 -33.94
C ILE A 510 -27.33 19.54 -33.82
N VAL A 511 -26.26 19.10 -34.47
CA VAL A 511 -25.75 17.73 -34.34
C VAL A 511 -24.59 17.75 -33.33
N PRO A 512 -24.82 17.28 -32.08
CA PRO A 512 -23.80 17.26 -31.04
C PRO A 512 -22.80 16.12 -31.18
#